data_AF-A0A2E6TXI0-F1
#
_entry.id   AF-A0A2E6TXI0-F1
#
_cell.length_a   1.000
_cell.length_b   1.000
_cell.length_c   1.000
_cell.angle_alpha   90.00
_cell.angle_beta   90.00
_cell.angle_gamma   90.00
#
_symmetry.space_group_name_H-M   'P 1'
#
loop_
_entity.id
_entity.type
_entity.pdbx_description
1 polymer ?
#
loop_
_entity_poly.entity_id
_entity_poly.type
_entity_poly.pdbx_seq_one_letter_code
_entity_poly.pdbx_strand_id
1 'polypeptide(L)' 'MSRKIRYGMVGGGRGAFIGAVHRIAANMDGQIELVCGAFSSNPRKSKA' A
#
# COMPACT_ATOMS: atom_id res chain seq x y z
N MET A 1 -17.71 -14.15 9.56
CA MET A 1 -17.04 -13.43 8.47
C MET A 1 -15.53 -13.54 8.66
N SER A 2 -14.78 -13.95 7.65
CA SER A 2 -13.30 -14.02 7.72
C SER A 2 -12.74 -12.60 7.79
N ARG A 3 -11.76 -12.36 8.68
CA ARG A 3 -11.11 -11.05 8.83
C ARG A 3 -10.14 -10.82 7.67
N LYS A 4 -10.20 -9.65 7.03
CA LYS A 4 -9.21 -9.26 6.00
C LYS A 4 -7.78 -9.30 6.54
N ILE A 5 -6.84 -9.70 5.68
CA ILE A 5 -5.41 -9.65 6.00
C ILE A 5 -4.98 -8.18 6.05
N ARG A 6 -4.41 -7.77 7.18
CA ARG A 6 -3.83 -6.43 7.35
C ARG A 6 -2.39 -6.47 6.87
N TYR A 7 -2.02 -5.59 5.95
CA TYR A 7 -0.66 -5.51 5.43
C TYR A 7 -0.11 -4.09 5.45
N GLY A 8 1.22 -3.99 5.40
CA GLY A 8 1.95 -2.74 5.22
C GLY A 8 2.79 -2.77 3.94
N MET A 9 3.12 -1.60 3.41
CA MET A 9 3.89 -1.48 2.16
C MET A 9 5.11 -0.58 2.32
N VAL A 10 6.22 -0.96 1.67
CA VAL A 10 7.47 -0.17 1.63
C VAL A 10 7.77 0.21 0.18
N GLY A 11 8.01 1.50 -0.06
CA GLY A 11 8.12 2.05 -1.41
C GLY A 11 6.77 2.21 -2.12
N GLY A 12 6.78 2.55 -3.41
CA GLY A 12 5.55 2.67 -4.22
C GLY A 12 4.60 3.81 -3.79
N GLY A 13 5.16 4.89 -3.25
CA GLY A 13 4.43 6.09 -2.85
C GLY A 13 3.78 6.88 -4.00
N ARG A 14 3.37 8.11 -3.70
CA ARG A 14 2.69 8.98 -4.66
C ARG A 14 3.51 9.19 -5.94
N GLY A 15 2.87 9.01 -7.10
CA GLY A 15 3.52 9.10 -8.41
C GLY A 15 4.24 7.84 -8.88
N ALA A 16 4.35 6.78 -8.05
CA ALA A 16 4.96 5.52 -8.47
C ALA A 16 3.92 4.62 -9.15
N PHE A 17 4.13 4.33 -10.44
CA PHE A 17 3.29 3.40 -11.22
C PHE A 17 3.18 2.03 -10.55
N ILE A 18 4.31 1.43 -10.18
CA ILE A 18 4.36 0.08 -9.58
C ILE A 18 3.62 0.01 -8.23
N GLY A 19 3.64 1.10 -7.47
CA GLY A 19 2.94 1.17 -6.19
C GLY A 19 1.42 1.10 -6.35
N ALA A 20 0.88 1.76 -7.39
CA ALA A 20 -0.54 1.67 -7.70
C ALA A 20 -0.93 0.26 -8.16
N VAL A 21 -0.13 -0.35 -9.04
CA VAL A 21 -0.37 -1.73 -9.53
C VAL A 21 -0.40 -2.73 -8.38
N HIS A 22 0.55 -2.65 -7.44
CA HIS A 22 0.59 -3.55 -6.28
C HIS A 22 -0.65 -3.40 -5.40
N ARG A 23 -1.08 -2.16 -5.10
CA ARG A 23 -2.29 -1.93 -4.30
C ARG A 23 -3.56 -2.46 -4.98
N ILE A 24 -3.66 -2.32 -6.29
CA ILE A 24 -4.79 -2.85 -7.08
C ILE A 24 -4.79 -4.38 -7.04
N ALA A 25 -3.66 -5.00 -7.40
CA ALA A 25 -3.54 -6.46 -7.45
C ALA A 25 -3.80 -7.09 -6.09
N ALA A 26 -3.23 -6.51 -5.03
CA ALA A 26 -3.36 -7.04 -3.70
C ALA A 26 -4.82 -6.94 -3.20
N ASN A 27 -5.57 -5.89 -3.54
CA ASN A 27 -6.98 -5.72 -3.15
C ASN A 27 -8.00 -6.37 -4.12
N MET A 28 -7.56 -7.06 -5.18
CA MET A 28 -8.42 -7.52 -6.28
C MET A 28 -9.47 -8.56 -5.86
N ASP A 29 -9.15 -9.40 -4.88
CA ASP A 29 -10.03 -10.43 -4.32
C ASP A 29 -10.81 -9.96 -3.06
N GLY A 30 -10.61 -8.69 -2.68
CA GLY A 30 -11.22 -8.08 -1.50
C GLY A 30 -10.77 -8.66 -0.15
N GLN A 31 -9.71 -9.47 -0.10
CA GLN A 31 -9.28 -10.18 1.11
C GLN A 31 -8.27 -9.43 1.97
N ILE A 32 -7.76 -8.28 1.51
CA ILE A 32 -6.71 -7.55 2.22
C ILE A 32 -7.08 -6.09 2.51
N GLU A 33 -6.32 -5.49 3.43
CA GLU A 33 -6.45 -4.10 3.83
C GLU A 33 -5.05 -3.51 4.09
N LEU A 34 -4.70 -2.42 3.38
CA LEU A 34 -3.47 -1.66 3.61
C LEU A 34 -3.64 -0.78 4.84
N VAL A 35 -2.91 -1.07 5.92
CA VAL A 35 -3.07 -0.37 7.21
C VAL A 35 -1.88 0.52 7.58
N CYS A 36 -0.73 0.34 6.94
CA CYS A 36 0.46 1.15 7.18
C CYS A 36 1.43 1.18 5.99
N GLY A 37 2.43 2.05 6.02
CA GLY A 37 3.50 2.00 5.04
C GLY A 37 4.61 3.03 5.23
N ALA A 38 5.74 2.77 4.58
CA ALA A 38 6.88 3.66 4.43
C ALA A 38 7.11 3.90 2.94
N PHE A 39 6.49 4.96 2.40
CA PHE A 39 6.32 5.15 0.96
C PHE A 39 7.48 5.90 0.29
N SER A 40 8.32 6.57 1.09
CA SER A 40 9.54 7.23 0.64
C SER A 40 10.55 7.32 1.79
N SER A 41 11.84 7.34 1.47
CA SER A 41 12.89 7.69 2.43
C SER A 41 12.83 9.15 2.86
N ASN A 42 12.21 10.03 2.06
CA ASN A 42 11.96 11.42 2.43
C ASN A 42 10.68 11.50 3.29
N PRO A 43 10.75 11.94 4.57
CA PRO A 43 9.59 11.96 5.46
C PRO A 43 8.42 12.81 4.95
N ARG A 44 8.72 13.92 4.27
CA ARG A 44 7.68 14.79 3.68
C ARG A 44 6.97 14.09 2.53
N LYS A 45 7.73 13.41 1.64
CA LYS A 45 7.15 12.63 0.53
C LYS A 45 6.38 11.41 1.02
N SER A 46 6.81 10.78 2.12
CA SER A 46 6.14 9.59 2.65
C SER A 46 4.82 9.89 3.36
N LYS A 47 4.61 11.12 3.84
CA LYS A 47 3.41 11.56 4.56
C LYS A 47 2.33 12.18 3.66
N ALA A 48 2.68 12.61 2.45
CA ALA A 48 1.83 13.32 1.49
C ALA A 48 0.99 12.40 0.60
#